data_AF-A1JQZ3-F1
#
_entry.id   AF-A1JQZ3-F1
#
_cell.length_a   1.000
_cell.length_b   1.000
_cell.length_c   1.000
_cell.angle_alpha   90.00
_cell.angle_beta   90.00
_cell.angle_gamma   90.00
#
_symmetry.space_group_name_H-M   'P 1'
#
loop_
_entity.id
_entity.type
_entity.pdbx_description
1 polymer ?
#
loop_
_entity_poly.entity_id
_entity_poly.type
_entity_poly.pdbx_seq_one_letter_code
_entity_poly.pdbx_strand_id
1 'polypeptide(L)'
;MAINYPRMRTNATRLITDNGTTYQLTRGGGVELVGGVEIDIPLETHTIISVKSSYEPGEIDGTLIQNGDVKMSATADVEIRIGDLIMVDGKKHRVIKPNPVKPAALLICYKPQLRA
;
A
#
# COMPACT_ATOMS: atom_id res chain seq x y z
N MET A 1 -19.16 23.34 -10.73
CA MET A 1 -19.29 22.84 -9.35
C MET A 1 -17.93 22.31 -8.92
N ALA A 2 -17.37 22.77 -7.80
CA ALA A 2 -16.07 22.30 -7.32
C ALA A 2 -16.22 20.93 -6.64
N ILE A 3 -15.27 20.01 -6.87
CA ILE A 3 -15.26 18.70 -6.23
C ILE A 3 -14.80 18.86 -4.77
N ASN A 4 -15.58 18.34 -3.82
CA ASN A 4 -15.25 18.38 -2.39
C ASN A 4 -14.39 17.17 -2.01
N TYR A 5 -13.07 17.29 -2.22
CA TYR A 5 -12.10 16.24 -1.91
C TYR A 5 -12.01 15.86 -0.41
N PRO A 6 -12.13 16.79 0.57
CA PRO A 6 -12.20 16.42 1.98
C PRO A 6 -13.34 15.44 2.29
N ARG A 7 -14.54 15.70 1.75
CA ARG A 7 -15.68 14.79 1.89
C ARG A 7 -15.43 13.44 1.23
N MET A 8 -14.74 13.42 0.08
CA MET A 8 -14.33 12.18 -0.58
C MET A 8 -13.35 11.37 0.27
N ARG A 9 -12.38 12.02 0.93
CA ARG A 9 -11.46 11.36 1.87
C ARG A 9 -12.23 10.69 3.01
N THR A 10 -13.12 11.42 3.68
CA THR A 10 -13.92 10.86 4.78
C THR A 10 -14.76 9.67 4.33
N ASN A 11 -15.39 9.77 3.16
CA ASN A 11 -16.16 8.67 2.60
C ASN A 11 -15.28 7.47 2.24
N ALA A 12 -14.11 7.69 1.63
CA ALA A 12 -13.19 6.63 1.27
C ALA A 12 -12.66 5.90 2.51
N THR A 13 -12.20 6.66 3.52
CA THR A 13 -11.78 6.08 4.80
C THR A 13 -12.91 5.26 5.43
N ARG A 14 -14.13 5.81 5.50
CA ARG A 14 -15.27 5.08 6.06
C ARG A 14 -15.55 3.78 5.31
N LEU A 15 -15.63 3.82 3.98
CA LEU A 15 -15.93 2.63 3.16
C LEU A 15 -14.83 1.56 3.28
N ILE A 16 -13.57 1.96 3.29
CA ILE A 16 -12.43 1.03 3.45
C ILE A 16 -12.43 0.44 4.86
N THR A 17 -12.74 1.22 5.89
CA THR A 17 -12.83 0.70 7.26
C THR A 17 -14.00 -0.27 7.44
N ASP A 18 -15.18 0.06 6.90
CA ASP A 18 -16.39 -0.75 7.08
C ASP A 18 -16.34 -2.08 6.30
N ASN A 19 -15.63 -2.13 5.17
CA ASN A 19 -15.60 -3.30 4.26
C ASN A 19 -14.21 -3.94 4.12
N GLY A 20 -13.21 -3.41 4.82
CA GLY A 20 -11.83 -3.84 4.73
C GLY A 20 -11.44 -4.85 5.80
N THR A 21 -10.16 -5.21 5.76
CA THR A 21 -9.50 -6.05 6.76
C THR A 21 -8.22 -5.37 7.21
N THR A 22 -7.81 -5.65 8.45
CA THR A 22 -6.55 -5.17 8.99
C THR A 22 -5.38 -6.01 8.46
N TYR A 23 -4.32 -5.34 8.02
CA TYR A 23 -3.10 -5.96 7.54
C TYR A 23 -1.90 -5.40 8.29
N GLN A 24 -0.90 -6.25 8.49
CA GLN A 24 0.39 -5.85 9.05
C GLN A 24 1.29 -5.36 7.93
N LEU A 25 1.73 -4.10 8.04
CA LEU A 25 2.74 -3.48 7.20
C LEU A 25 4.03 -3.40 8.00
N THR A 26 5.11 -3.98 7.47
CA THR A 26 6.44 -3.92 8.05
C THR A 26 7.37 -3.15 7.13
N ARG A 27 8.14 -2.23 7.70
CA ARG A 27 9.12 -1.39 7.01
C ARG A 27 10.51 -1.61 7.60
N GLY A 28 11.50 -1.63 6.72
CA GLY A 28 12.88 -1.85 7.11
C GLY A 28 13.11 -3.29 7.55
N GLY A 29 14.00 -3.45 8.52
CA GLY A 29 14.56 -4.74 8.91
C GLY A 29 15.69 -5.15 7.96
N GLY A 30 16.82 -5.49 8.55
CA GLY A 30 18.03 -5.90 7.84
C GLY A 30 19.23 -5.03 8.21
N VAL A 31 20.32 -5.29 7.52
CA VAL A 31 21.61 -4.62 7.71
C VAL A 31 21.97 -3.92 6.42
N GLU A 32 22.24 -2.62 6.47
CA GLU A 32 22.78 -1.87 5.35
C GLU A 32 24.27 -1.60 5.60
N LEU A 33 25.09 -1.84 4.59
CA LEU A 33 26.55 -1.75 4.70
C LEU A 33 27.00 -0.41 4.11
N VAL A 34 27.12 0.60 4.96
CA VAL A 34 27.52 1.96 4.55
C VAL A 34 28.97 2.17 4.92
N GLY A 35 29.85 2.19 3.93
CA GLY A 35 31.28 2.48 4.14
C GLY A 35 32.05 1.41 4.93
N GLY A 36 31.61 0.15 4.89
CA GLY A 36 32.26 -0.96 5.60
C GLY A 36 31.74 -1.22 7.01
N VAL A 37 30.73 -0.45 7.47
CA VAL A 37 30.07 -0.63 8.76
C VAL A 37 28.66 -1.14 8.54
N GLU A 38 28.32 -2.23 9.23
CA GLU A 38 26.96 -2.77 9.30
C GLU A 38 26.08 -1.86 10.15
N ILE A 39 25.05 -1.28 9.53
CA ILE A 39 24.04 -0.47 10.22
C ILE A 39 22.73 -1.25 10.22
N ASP A 40 22.24 -1.58 11.42
CA ASP A 40 20.93 -2.19 11.59
C ASP A 40 19.82 -1.20 11.27
N ILE A 41 18.95 -1.56 10.33
CA ILE A 41 17.74 -0.80 10.04
C ILE A 41 16.65 -1.28 11.01
N PRO A 42 16.10 -0.40 11.86
CA PRO A 42 15.04 -0.79 12.79
C PRO A 42 13.81 -1.28 12.01
N LEU A 43 13.22 -2.37 12.51
CA LEU A 43 11.97 -2.90 11.96
C LEU A 43 10.79 -2.11 12.52
N GLU A 44 10.12 -1.35 11.66
CA GLU A 44 8.88 -0.65 12.01
C GLU A 44 7.69 -1.49 11.59
N THR A 45 6.72 -1.65 12.48
CA THR A 45 5.47 -2.36 12.20
C THR A 45 4.28 -1.41 12.37
N HIS A 46 3.42 -1.38 11.36
CA HIS A 46 2.22 -0.58 11.31
C HIS A 46 1.01 -1.47 10.96
N THR A 47 -0.14 -1.12 11.52
CA THR A 47 -1.41 -1.75 11.13
C THR A 47 -2.11 -0.84 10.12
N ILE A 48 -2.48 -1.39 8.97
CA ILE A 48 -3.25 -0.68 7.94
C ILE A 48 -4.61 -1.36 7.75
N ILE A 49 -5.62 -0.61 7.31
CA ILE A 49 -6.91 -1.18 6.90
C ILE A 49 -6.99 -1.07 5.39
N SER A 50 -7.30 -2.18 4.73
CA SER A 50 -7.42 -2.19 3.28
C SER A 50 -8.46 -3.19 2.77
N VAL A 51 -8.91 -2.97 1.54
CA VAL A 51 -9.79 -3.88 0.80
C VAL A 51 -8.97 -4.50 -0.34
N LYS A 52 -8.94 -5.82 -0.42
CA LYS A 52 -8.31 -6.56 -1.52
C LYS A 52 -9.17 -6.51 -2.78
N SER A 53 -8.54 -6.37 -3.93
CA SER A 53 -9.15 -6.37 -5.26
C SER A 53 -8.24 -7.12 -6.25
N SER A 54 -8.79 -7.47 -7.40
CA SER A 54 -8.07 -8.19 -8.45
C SER A 54 -7.82 -7.28 -9.64
N TYR A 55 -6.70 -7.49 -10.34
CA TYR A 55 -6.47 -6.87 -11.64
C TYR A 55 -7.32 -7.54 -12.71
N GLU A 56 -7.77 -6.76 -13.70
CA GLU A 56 -8.39 -7.34 -14.89
C GLU A 56 -7.29 -7.95 -15.80
N PRO A 57 -7.58 -9.03 -16.55
CA PRO A 57 -6.58 -9.65 -17.43
C PRO A 57 -5.94 -8.67 -18.43
N GLY A 58 -6.70 -7.68 -18.90
CA GLY A 58 -6.21 -6.64 -19.81
C GLY A 58 -5.25 -5.63 -19.15
N GLU A 59 -5.24 -5.51 -17.82
CA GLU A 59 -4.26 -4.68 -17.10
C GLU A 59 -2.89 -5.38 -17.01
N ILE A 60 -2.82 -6.70 -17.18
CA ILE A 60 -1.59 -7.51 -17.02
C ILE A 60 -0.77 -7.53 -18.31
N ASP A 61 -1.43 -7.57 -19.46
CA ASP A 61 -0.77 -7.77 -20.75
C ASP A 61 0.10 -6.56 -21.15
N GLY A 62 1.42 -6.75 -21.23
CA GLY A 62 2.38 -5.72 -21.60
C GLY A 62 2.64 -4.63 -20.55
N THR A 63 2.17 -4.77 -19.31
CA THR A 63 2.41 -3.78 -18.24
C THR A 63 3.39 -4.29 -17.16
N LEU A 64 3.71 -3.43 -16.18
CA LEU A 64 4.51 -3.80 -15.01
C LEU A 64 3.75 -4.69 -14.01
N ILE A 65 2.46 -4.95 -14.24
CA ILE A 65 1.60 -5.80 -13.41
C ILE A 65 1.79 -7.24 -13.88
N GLN A 66 2.06 -8.14 -12.94
CA GLN A 66 2.25 -9.57 -13.22
C GLN A 66 1.08 -10.39 -12.71
N ASN A 67 0.90 -11.59 -13.29
CA ASN A 67 -0.07 -12.54 -12.76
C ASN A 67 0.32 -12.94 -11.34
N GLY A 68 -0.61 -12.79 -10.40
CA GLY A 68 -0.36 -12.97 -8.96
C GLY A 68 -0.07 -11.68 -8.19
N ASP A 69 0.06 -10.53 -8.86
CA ASP A 69 0.08 -9.24 -8.18
C ASP A 69 -1.26 -8.97 -7.48
N VAL A 70 -1.18 -8.43 -6.27
CA VAL A 70 -2.36 -8.07 -5.48
C VAL A 70 -2.60 -6.57 -5.58
N LYS A 71 -3.83 -6.20 -5.92
CA LYS A 71 -4.33 -4.82 -5.90
C LYS A 71 -5.09 -4.63 -4.59
N MET A 72 -4.83 -3.56 -3.87
CA MET A 72 -5.66 -3.22 -2.70
C MET A 72 -5.95 -1.72 -2.65
N SER A 73 -6.96 -1.35 -1.86
CA SER A 73 -7.26 0.04 -1.52
C SER A 73 -7.13 0.20 -0.01
N ALA A 74 -6.14 0.98 0.44
CA ALA A 74 -5.82 1.18 1.85
C ALA A 74 -6.13 2.62 2.30
N THR A 75 -6.43 2.80 3.59
CA THR A 75 -6.66 4.14 4.14
C THR A 75 -5.41 5.02 4.04
N ALA A 76 -5.60 6.33 4.09
CA ALA A 76 -4.52 7.31 4.04
C ALA A 76 -3.83 7.56 5.39
N ASP A 77 -4.18 6.81 6.44
CA ASP A 77 -3.75 7.08 7.81
C ASP A 77 -2.29 6.67 8.05
N VAL A 78 -1.85 5.60 7.38
CA VAL A 78 -0.46 5.13 7.39
C VAL A 78 0.14 5.36 6.02
N GLU A 79 1.33 5.92 5.98
CA GLU A 79 2.08 6.10 4.74
C GLU A 79 2.58 4.74 4.23
N ILE A 80 2.25 4.39 2.99
CA ILE A 80 2.76 3.20 2.30
C ILE A 80 3.87 3.62 1.34
N ARG A 81 5.05 3.02 1.49
CA ARG A 81 6.25 3.30 0.69
C ARG A 81 6.60 2.11 -0.19
N ILE A 82 7.37 2.39 -1.24
CA ILE A 82 7.95 1.33 -2.09
C ILE A 82 8.88 0.48 -1.23
N GLY A 83 8.74 -0.84 -1.34
CA GLY A 83 9.56 -1.79 -0.60
C GLY A 83 9.00 -2.22 0.76
N ASP A 84 7.97 -1.54 1.27
CA ASP A 84 7.24 -2.02 2.45
C ASP A 84 6.69 -3.43 2.20
N LEU A 85 6.62 -4.25 3.26
CA LEU A 85 6.09 -5.60 3.20
C LEU A 85 4.73 -5.65 3.88
N ILE A 86 3.71 -6.13 3.17
CA ILE A 86 2.35 -6.28 3.68
C ILE A 86 2.02 -7.77 3.75
N MET A 87 1.59 -8.23 4.92
CA MET A 87 1.20 -9.63 5.12
C MET A 87 -0.23 -9.85 4.64
N VAL A 88 -0.40 -10.48 3.48
CA VAL A 88 -1.71 -10.80 2.88
C VAL A 88 -1.83 -12.32 2.77
N ASP A 89 -2.93 -12.89 3.29
CA ASP A 89 -3.22 -14.34 3.24
C ASP A 89 -2.06 -15.22 3.76
N GLY A 90 -1.37 -14.77 4.82
CA GLY A 90 -0.23 -15.47 5.42
C GLY A 90 1.08 -15.36 4.65
N LYS A 91 1.13 -14.60 3.54
CA LYS A 91 2.34 -14.36 2.75
C LYS A 91 2.75 -12.90 2.78
N LYS A 92 4.05 -12.63 2.90
CA LYS A 92 4.60 -11.28 2.77
C LYS A 92 4.60 -10.89 1.31
N HIS A 93 3.95 -9.78 0.99
CA HIS A 93 3.98 -9.18 -0.34
C HIS A 93 4.69 -7.84 -0.27
N ARG A 94 5.62 -7.60 -1.18
CA ARG A 94 6.34 -6.33 -1.30
C ARG A 94 5.52 -5.32 -2.07
N VAL A 95 5.45 -4.10 -1.57
CA VAL A 95 4.87 -2.95 -2.27
C VAL A 95 5.79 -2.57 -3.43
N ILE A 96 5.33 -2.82 -4.65
CA ILE A 96 6.04 -2.42 -5.88
C ILE A 96 5.74 -0.96 -6.20
N LYS A 97 4.48 -0.56 -6.08
CA LYS A 97 4.05 0.84 -6.26
C LYS A 97 2.94 1.17 -5.25
N PRO A 98 3.07 2.23 -4.43
CA PRO A 98 2.05 2.60 -3.46
C PRO A 98 0.82 3.28 -4.08
N ASN A 99 0.97 3.92 -5.26
CA ASN A 99 -0.07 4.63 -6.01
C ASN A 99 -1.03 5.48 -5.12
N PRO A 100 -0.54 6.59 -4.53
CA PRO A 100 -1.38 7.48 -3.74
C PRO A 100 -2.46 8.16 -4.61
N VAL A 101 -3.71 8.13 -4.15
CA VAL A 101 -4.80 8.93 -4.74
C VAL A 101 -4.79 10.30 -4.07
N LYS A 102 -4.03 11.23 -4.66
CA LYS A 102 -3.76 12.55 -4.08
C LYS A 102 -4.13 13.69 -5.04
N PRO A 103 -5.41 14.13 -5.08
CA PRO A 103 -5.77 15.37 -5.77
C PRO A 103 -5.13 16.57 -5.07
N ALA A 104 -4.19 17.22 -5.77
CA ALA A 104 -3.36 18.31 -5.25
C ALA A 104 -2.62 17.93 -3.96
N ALA A 105 -2.94 18.56 -2.82
CA ALA A 105 -2.26 18.33 -1.55
C ALA A 105 -2.92 17.24 -0.69
N LEU A 106 -4.19 16.89 -0.96
CA LEU A 106 -4.96 16.00 -0.08
C LEU A 106 -4.82 14.54 -0.50
N LEU A 107 -4.29 13.70 0.38
CA LEU A 107 -4.26 12.24 0.19
C LEU A 107 -5.59 11.62 0.61
N ILE A 108 -6.25 10.93 -0.32
CA ILE A 108 -7.53 10.26 -0.10
C ILE A 108 -7.32 8.83 0.38
N CYS A 109 -6.53 8.05 -0.35
CA CYS A 109 -6.24 6.64 -0.06
C CYS A 109 -5.00 6.19 -0.84
N TYR A 110 -4.50 4.99 -0.55
CA TYR A 110 -3.47 4.32 -1.34
C TYR A 110 -4.07 3.19 -2.17
N LYS A 111 -3.54 2.96 -3.36
CA LYS A 111 -3.89 1.81 -4.21
C LYS A 111 -2.68 0.94 -4.51
N PRO A 112 -2.04 0.34 -3.49
CA PRO A 112 -0.74 -0.26 -3.72
C PRO A 112 -0.85 -1.52 -4.58
N GLN A 113 0.14 -1.66 -5.45
CA GLN A 113 0.45 -2.88 -6.18
C GLN A 113 1.43 -3.69 -5.34
N LEU A 114 1.03 -4.89 -4.95
CA LEU A 114 1.83 -5.80 -4.15
C LEU A 114 2.26 -7.02 -4.98
N ARG A 115 3.45 -7.53 -4.71
CA ARG A 115 3.99 -8.75 -5.32
C ARG A 115 4.60 -9.65 -4.26
N ALA A 116 4.28 -10.94 -4.31
CA ALA A 116 4.86 -11.96 -3.44
C ALA A 116 6.32 -12.25 -3.79
#